data_AF-A0A813IS43-F1
#
_entry.id   AF-A0A813IS43-F1
#
_cell.length_a   1.000
_cell.length_b   1.000
_cell.length_c   1.000
_cell.angle_alpha   90.00
_cell.angle_beta   90.00
_cell.angle_gamma   90.00
#
_symmetry.space_group_name_H-M   'P 1'
#
loop_
_entity.id
_entity.type
_entity.pdbx_description
1 polymer ?
#
loop_
_entity_poly.entity_id
_entity_poly.type
_entity_poly.pdbx_seq_one_letter_code
_entity_poly.pdbx_strand_id
1 'polypeptide(L)'
;MGEVNLDAEVYQGMRRAEESSDFANIPLEARTVLHHMRVSMEHEGIHLPESEKVECLQLLEKEQQLSFDIIQRQEQLRRSTGPEGAWVSLAAVTETLGGEASRLPRRAAGAGQEVCLPTDSVWADKVLKLVPCPETRRRVHEAQQAPDQQGEQDMAGLLCVRQRLAQLRGYESWGHYAQREALFRSPERVDQFL
;
A
#
# COMPACT_ATOMS: atom_id res chain seq x y z
N MET A 1 22.90 4.76 2.48
CA MET A 1 22.77 3.29 2.46
C MET A 1 23.26 2.81 3.80
N GLY A 2 22.36 2.41 4.69
CA GLY A 2 22.76 1.91 6.00
C GLY A 2 23.35 0.52 5.81
N GLU A 3 24.65 0.37 6.05
CA GLU A 3 25.21 -0.93 6.39
C GLU A 3 24.49 -1.39 7.65
N VAL A 4 23.42 -2.17 7.49
CA VAL A 4 22.90 -2.93 8.63
C VAL A 4 24.03 -3.87 8.99
N ASN A 5 24.57 -3.67 10.19
CA ASN A 5 25.72 -4.35 10.73
C ASN A 5 25.37 -5.83 10.98
N LEU A 6 25.25 -6.60 9.90
CA LEU A 6 24.87 -8.00 9.86
C LEU A 6 26.13 -8.83 10.04
N ASP A 7 26.61 -8.87 11.27
CA ASP A 7 27.76 -9.70 11.66
C ASP A 7 27.35 -11.19 11.58
N ALA A 8 27.93 -11.88 10.59
CA ALA A 8 27.68 -13.30 10.37
C ALA A 8 28.15 -14.16 11.55
N GLU A 9 29.20 -13.76 12.26
CA GLU A 9 29.67 -14.47 13.45
C GLU A 9 28.66 -14.36 14.58
N VAL A 10 28.08 -13.17 14.80
CA VAL A 10 27.02 -12.93 15.78
C VAL A 10 25.78 -13.78 15.47
N TYR A 11 25.34 -13.79 14.20
CA TYR A 11 24.21 -14.61 13.78
C TYR A 11 24.46 -16.11 13.99
N GLN A 12 25.65 -16.61 13.61
CA GLN A 12 26.02 -18.00 13.84
C GLN A 12 26.15 -18.31 15.34
N GLY A 13 26.55 -17.34 16.15
CA GLY A 13 26.58 -17.44 17.62
C GLY A 13 25.16 -17.59 18.20
N MET A 14 24.22 -16.76 17.77
CA MET A 14 22.81 -16.84 18.18
C MET A 14 22.19 -18.18 17.77
N ARG A 15 22.40 -18.61 16.53
CA ARG A 15 21.90 -19.90 16.04
C ARG A 15 22.42 -21.08 16.85
N ARG A 16 23.73 -21.12 17.11
CA ARG A 16 24.35 -22.14 17.96
C ARG A 16 23.82 -22.10 19.40
N ALA A 17 23.55 -20.91 19.94
CA ALA A 17 22.97 -20.76 21.26
C ALA A 17 21.54 -21.34 21.32
N GLU A 18 20.70 -21.09 20.31
CA GLU A 18 19.34 -21.69 20.22
C GLU A 18 19.36 -23.21 20.08
N GLU A 19 20.33 -23.75 19.34
CA GLU A 19 20.49 -25.20 19.12
C GLU A 19 21.11 -25.93 20.33
N SER A 20 21.65 -25.20 21.31
CA SER A 20 22.31 -25.78 22.48
C SER A 20 21.31 -26.36 23.49
N SER A 21 21.71 -27.43 24.19
CA SER A 21 20.93 -28.00 25.29
C SER A 21 20.69 -27.01 26.43
N ASP A 22 21.57 -26.03 26.58
CA ASP A 22 21.52 -25.02 27.63
C ASP A 22 20.51 -23.90 27.33
N PHE A 23 20.02 -23.80 26.09
CA PHE A 23 19.01 -22.81 25.72
C PHE A 23 17.74 -22.93 26.58
N ALA A 24 17.35 -24.15 26.93
CA ALA A 24 16.20 -24.41 27.79
C ALA A 24 16.36 -23.83 29.20
N ASN A 25 17.59 -23.65 29.68
CA ASN A 25 17.94 -23.17 31.02
C ASN A 25 18.03 -21.64 31.12
N ILE A 26 17.93 -20.94 29.99
CA ILE A 26 17.94 -19.47 29.92
C ILE A 26 16.54 -18.92 30.30
N PRO A 27 16.45 -17.77 31.01
CA PRO A 27 15.17 -17.11 31.29
C PRO A 27 14.32 -16.87 30.04
N LEU A 28 13.00 -16.93 30.19
CA LEU A 28 12.05 -16.83 29.07
C LEU A 28 12.26 -15.53 28.26
N GLU A 29 12.47 -14.41 28.94
CA GLU A 29 12.68 -13.10 28.33
C GLU A 29 13.96 -13.09 27.49
N ALA A 30 15.05 -13.65 28.01
CA ALA A 30 16.32 -13.72 27.30
C ALA A 30 16.25 -14.64 26.07
N ARG A 31 15.52 -15.77 26.15
CA ARG A 31 15.25 -16.62 24.98
C ARG A 31 14.43 -15.89 23.91
N THR A 32 13.42 -15.15 24.35
CA THR A 32 12.55 -14.37 23.47
C THR A 32 13.35 -13.31 22.72
N VAL A 33 14.18 -12.55 23.43
CA VAL A 33 15.07 -11.54 22.84
C VAL A 33 16.03 -12.18 21.82
N LEU A 34 16.70 -13.26 22.19
CA LEU A 34 17.67 -13.93 21.32
C LEU A 34 17.01 -14.43 20.02
N HIS A 35 15.82 -15.04 20.14
CA HIS A 35 15.03 -15.47 19.00
C HIS A 35 14.64 -14.30 18.09
N HIS A 36 14.13 -13.20 18.66
CA HIS A 36 13.75 -12.03 17.86
C HIS A 36 14.94 -11.36 17.19
N MET A 37 16.11 -11.29 17.85
CA MET A 37 17.32 -10.77 17.24
C MET A 37 17.75 -11.61 16.04
N ARG A 38 17.80 -12.95 16.18
CA ARG A 38 18.13 -13.86 15.07
C ARG A 38 17.14 -13.71 13.91
N VAL A 39 15.85 -13.75 14.20
CA VAL A 39 14.78 -13.61 13.19
C VAL A 39 14.89 -12.26 12.47
N SER A 40 15.18 -11.18 13.19
CA SER A 40 15.40 -9.86 12.59
C SER A 40 16.60 -9.86 11.64
N MET A 41 17.72 -10.50 12.01
CA MET A 41 18.88 -10.62 11.11
C MET A 41 18.55 -11.46 9.87
N GLU A 42 17.69 -12.48 10.01
CA GLU A 42 17.21 -13.26 8.87
C GLU A 42 16.32 -12.47 7.94
N HIS A 43 15.49 -11.56 8.46
CA HIS A 43 14.67 -10.67 7.61
C HIS A 43 15.50 -9.71 6.77
N GLU A 44 16.64 -9.29 7.30
CA GLU A 44 17.65 -8.52 6.57
C GLU A 44 18.47 -9.39 5.59
N GLY A 45 18.20 -10.69 5.53
CA GLY A 45 18.77 -11.60 4.54
C GLY A 45 20.17 -12.09 4.88
N ILE A 46 20.61 -12.02 6.15
CA ILE A 46 21.99 -12.41 6.53
C ILE A 46 22.34 -13.86 6.11
N HIS A 47 21.35 -14.73 6.17
CA HIS A 47 21.44 -16.17 5.89
C HIS A 47 21.40 -16.50 4.40
N LEU A 48 21.04 -15.53 3.55
CA LEU A 48 20.89 -15.74 2.12
C LEU A 48 22.26 -15.87 1.43
N PRO A 49 22.37 -16.70 0.38
CA PRO A 49 23.50 -16.68 -0.54
C PRO A 49 23.68 -15.30 -1.18
N GLU A 50 24.90 -14.97 -1.58
CA GLU A 50 25.23 -13.66 -2.17
C GLU A 50 24.36 -13.31 -3.39
N SER A 51 24.07 -14.30 -4.24
CA SER A 51 23.19 -14.12 -5.41
C SER A 51 21.76 -13.72 -5.02
N GLU A 52 21.22 -14.30 -3.95
CA GLU A 52 19.88 -13.99 -3.45
C GLU A 52 19.85 -12.67 -2.68
N LYS A 53 20.96 -12.29 -2.03
CA LYS A 53 21.12 -10.96 -1.41
C LYS A 53 21.05 -9.85 -2.45
N VAL A 54 21.76 -10.00 -3.57
CA VAL A 54 21.72 -9.05 -4.68
C VAL A 54 20.30 -8.94 -5.24
N GLU A 55 19.62 -10.07 -5.46
CA GLU A 55 18.21 -10.08 -5.89
C GLU A 55 17.30 -9.37 -4.87
N CYS A 56 17.46 -9.65 -3.58
CA CYS A 56 16.69 -9.05 -2.50
C CYS A 56 16.85 -7.51 -2.49
N LEU A 57 18.08 -7.00 -2.61
CA LEU A 57 18.35 -5.57 -2.65
C LEU A 57 17.68 -4.89 -3.86
N GLN A 58 17.76 -5.50 -5.04
CA GLN A 58 17.09 -4.99 -6.24
C GLN A 58 15.57 -4.98 -6.09
N LEU A 59 15.00 -6.02 -5.49
CA LEU A 59 13.57 -6.10 -5.23
C LEU A 59 13.11 -5.08 -4.18
N LEU A 60 13.90 -4.82 -3.13
CA LEU A 60 13.61 -3.79 -2.13
C LEU A 60 13.60 -2.39 -2.75
N GLU A 61 14.58 -2.07 -3.60
CA GLU A 61 14.62 -0.81 -4.34
C GLU A 61 13.38 -0.68 -5.25
N LYS A 62 13.04 -1.74 -5.98
CA LYS A 62 11.85 -1.77 -6.83
C LYS A 62 10.55 -1.63 -6.04
N GLU A 63 10.44 -2.26 -4.87
CA GLU A 63 9.28 -2.11 -3.98
C GLU A 63 9.09 -0.65 -3.55
N GLN A 64 10.18 0.01 -3.15
CA GLN A 64 10.17 1.41 -2.73
C GLN A 64 9.74 2.31 -3.89
N GLN A 65 10.31 2.11 -5.07
CA GLN A 65 9.97 2.88 -6.27
C GLN A 65 8.49 2.73 -6.63
N LEU A 66 7.98 1.49 -6.74
CA LEU A 66 6.57 1.23 -7.04
C LEU A 66 5.64 1.82 -5.98
N SER A 67 5.99 1.73 -4.70
CA SER A 67 5.20 2.31 -3.62
C SER A 67 5.10 3.83 -3.75
N PHE A 68 6.22 4.49 -4.10
CA PHE A 68 6.24 5.92 -4.35
C PHE A 68 5.39 6.30 -5.57
N ASP A 69 5.55 5.59 -6.68
CA ASP A 69 4.83 5.86 -7.94
C ASP A 69 3.32 5.72 -7.76
N ILE A 70 2.85 4.69 -7.03
CA ILE A 70 1.44 4.50 -6.71
C ILE A 70 0.88 5.69 -5.92
N ILE A 71 1.59 6.15 -4.87
CA ILE A 71 1.15 7.28 -4.05
C ILE A 71 1.13 8.56 -4.90
N GLN A 72 2.17 8.79 -5.70
CA GLN A 72 2.26 9.97 -6.56
C GLN A 72 1.13 9.97 -7.60
N ARG A 73 0.83 8.82 -8.20
CA ARG A 73 -0.27 8.64 -9.14
C ARG A 73 -1.63 8.90 -8.50
N GLN A 74 -1.89 8.34 -7.32
CA GLN A 74 -3.13 8.60 -6.59
C GLN A 74 -3.30 10.08 -6.29
N GLU A 75 -2.24 10.77 -5.87
CA GLU A 75 -2.29 12.22 -5.63
C GLU A 75 -2.51 13.01 -6.92
N GLN A 76 -1.92 12.58 -8.04
CA GLN A 76 -2.20 13.17 -9.35
C GLN A 76 -3.67 13.00 -9.75
N LEU A 77 -4.26 11.82 -9.56
CA LEU A 77 -5.69 11.58 -9.85
C LEU A 77 -6.61 12.42 -8.96
N ARG A 78 -6.29 12.56 -7.67
CA ARG A 78 -7.03 13.42 -6.73
C ARG A 78 -6.99 14.91 -7.12
N ARG A 79 -5.85 15.36 -7.66
CA ARG A 79 -5.65 16.77 -8.06
C ARG A 79 -6.03 17.03 -9.52
N SER A 80 -6.09 15.99 -10.35
CA SER A 80 -6.39 16.12 -11.76
C SER A 80 -7.82 16.64 -11.90
N THR A 81 -7.92 17.90 -12.32
CA THR A 81 -9.16 18.52 -12.76
C THR A 81 -9.29 18.48 -14.28
N GLY A 82 -8.52 17.58 -14.92
CA GLY A 82 -8.50 17.38 -16.37
C GLY A 82 -9.80 16.76 -16.91
N PRO A 83 -9.82 16.36 -18.19
CA PRO A 83 -11.00 15.76 -18.83
C PRO A 83 -11.52 14.48 -18.16
N GLU A 84 -10.72 13.88 -17.27
CA GLU A 84 -11.01 12.63 -16.56
C GLU A 84 -11.90 12.81 -15.31
N GLY A 85 -12.17 14.05 -14.89
CA GLY A 85 -13.12 14.32 -13.81
C GLY A 85 -14.59 14.22 -14.23
N ALA A 86 -15.49 14.17 -13.25
CA ALA A 86 -16.92 14.15 -13.49
C ALA A 86 -17.42 15.56 -13.85
N TRP A 87 -17.86 15.75 -15.09
CA TRP A 87 -18.52 16.98 -15.51
C TRP A 87 -20.00 16.95 -15.11
N VAL A 88 -20.37 17.85 -14.21
CA VAL A 88 -21.73 17.95 -13.67
C VAL A 88 -22.27 19.36 -13.82
N SER A 89 -23.59 19.47 -13.96
CA SER A 89 -24.26 20.77 -14.04
C SER A 89 -23.98 21.60 -12.79
N LEU A 90 -23.51 22.84 -12.98
CA LEU A 90 -23.28 23.79 -11.89
C LEU A 90 -24.56 24.00 -11.06
N ALA A 91 -25.71 24.10 -11.72
CA ALA A 91 -26.99 24.30 -11.05
C ALA A 91 -27.33 23.14 -10.08
N ALA A 92 -26.93 21.91 -10.40
CA ALA A 92 -27.21 20.74 -9.58
C ALA A 92 -26.33 20.63 -8.33
N VAL A 93 -25.19 21.33 -8.30
CA VAL A 93 -24.20 21.23 -7.20
C VAL A 93 -23.99 22.55 -6.45
N THR A 94 -24.56 23.66 -6.94
CA THR A 94 -24.34 25.00 -6.35
C THR A 94 -24.84 25.08 -4.91
N GLU A 95 -26.00 24.49 -4.59
CA GLU A 95 -26.53 24.49 -3.23
C GLU A 95 -25.66 23.67 -2.26
N THR A 96 -25.09 22.57 -2.73
CA THR A 96 -24.28 21.65 -1.91
C THR A 96 -22.84 22.13 -1.72
N LEU A 97 -22.21 22.61 -2.80
CA LEU A 97 -20.81 23.04 -2.78
C LEU A 97 -20.67 24.53 -2.43
N GLY A 98 -21.75 25.30 -2.55
CA GLY A 98 -21.76 26.74 -2.26
C GLY A 98 -20.66 27.47 -3.03
N GLY A 99 -19.90 28.30 -2.31
CA GLY A 99 -18.77 29.04 -2.85
C GLY A 99 -17.62 28.18 -3.37
N GLU A 100 -17.50 26.91 -2.97
CA GLU A 100 -16.42 26.02 -3.42
C GLU A 100 -16.53 25.69 -4.91
N ALA A 101 -17.76 25.64 -5.47
CA ALA A 101 -17.99 25.41 -6.89
C ALA A 101 -17.40 26.51 -7.80
N SER A 102 -17.04 27.67 -7.25
CA SER A 102 -16.33 28.73 -8.00
C SER A 102 -14.87 28.43 -8.26
N ARG A 103 -14.26 27.55 -7.46
CA ARG A 103 -12.83 27.19 -7.56
C ARG A 103 -12.56 26.02 -8.52
N LEU A 104 -13.63 25.35 -8.96
CA LEU A 104 -13.55 24.21 -9.86
C LEU A 104 -13.50 24.68 -11.32
N PRO A 105 -12.79 23.96 -12.22
CA PRO A 105 -12.82 24.26 -13.64
C PRO A 105 -14.22 24.18 -14.22
N ARG A 106 -14.51 25.10 -15.15
CA ARG A 106 -15.83 25.29 -15.74
C ARG A 106 -15.77 25.18 -17.24
N ARG A 107 -16.83 24.65 -17.82
CA ARG A 107 -17.07 24.70 -19.26
C ARG A 107 -18.50 25.09 -19.57
N ALA A 108 -18.71 25.69 -20.74
CA ALA A 108 -20.04 25.87 -21.29
C ALA A 108 -20.56 24.50 -21.79
N ALA A 109 -21.81 24.19 -21.49
CA ALA A 109 -22.47 22.96 -21.90
C ALA A 109 -23.89 23.28 -22.38
N GLY A 110 -24.04 23.48 -23.70
CA GLY A 110 -25.31 23.85 -24.32
C GLY A 110 -25.90 25.12 -23.69
N ALA A 111 -27.06 24.99 -23.05
CA ALA A 111 -27.78 26.09 -22.40
C ALA A 111 -27.30 26.40 -20.96
N GLY A 112 -26.27 25.73 -20.45
CA GLY A 112 -25.81 25.86 -19.07
C GLY A 112 -24.30 25.82 -18.86
N GLN A 113 -23.89 25.77 -17.60
CA GLN A 113 -22.49 25.61 -17.18
C GLN A 113 -22.31 24.27 -16.48
N GLU A 114 -21.19 23.61 -16.76
CA GLU A 114 -20.73 22.43 -16.04
C GLU A 114 -19.45 22.75 -15.26
N VAL A 115 -19.30 22.09 -14.11
CA VAL A 115 -18.07 22.07 -13.32
C VAL A 115 -17.44 20.68 -13.37
N CYS A 116 -16.11 20.62 -13.38
CA CYS A 116 -15.36 19.37 -13.29
C CYS A 116 -15.06 19.04 -11.83
N LEU A 117 -15.45 17.84 -11.39
CA LEU A 117 -15.12 17.29 -10.07
C LEU A 117 -14.03 16.22 -10.20
N PRO A 118 -12.90 16.34 -9.47
CA PRO A 118 -11.92 15.26 -9.40
C PRO A 118 -12.52 14.00 -8.76
N THR A 119 -12.13 12.84 -9.28
CA THR A 119 -12.70 11.51 -9.04
C THR A 119 -12.48 10.95 -7.63
N ASP A 120 -11.56 11.50 -6.85
CA ASP A 120 -11.37 11.14 -5.43
C ASP A 120 -11.18 12.41 -4.58
N SER A 121 -12.17 13.30 -4.62
CA SER A 121 -12.15 14.57 -3.90
C SER A 121 -13.25 14.65 -2.84
N VAL A 122 -13.02 15.51 -1.84
CA VAL A 122 -14.04 15.88 -0.84
C VAL A 122 -15.30 16.43 -1.52
N TRP A 123 -15.17 17.08 -2.68
CA TRP A 123 -16.32 17.55 -3.45
C TRP A 123 -17.12 16.40 -4.06
N ALA A 124 -16.47 15.38 -4.60
CA ALA A 124 -17.14 14.18 -5.10
C ALA A 124 -17.92 13.47 -3.97
N ASP A 125 -17.30 13.32 -2.79
CA ASP A 125 -17.96 12.73 -1.61
C ASP A 125 -19.18 13.53 -1.16
N LYS A 126 -19.07 14.87 -1.07
CA LYS A 126 -20.21 15.76 -0.77
C LYS A 126 -21.32 15.59 -1.80
N VAL A 127 -20.99 15.52 -3.09
CA VAL A 127 -22.00 15.35 -4.15
C VAL A 127 -22.72 14.00 -4.03
N LEU A 128 -21.98 12.91 -3.80
CA LEU A 128 -22.57 11.58 -3.63
C LEU A 128 -23.47 11.48 -2.41
N LYS A 129 -23.18 12.21 -1.33
CA LYS A 129 -23.97 12.16 -0.08
C LYS A 129 -25.13 13.14 -0.03
N LEU A 130 -24.98 14.33 -0.61
CA LEU A 130 -25.86 15.47 -0.32
C LEU A 130 -26.63 16.00 -1.53
N VAL A 131 -26.17 15.78 -2.77
CA VAL A 131 -26.88 16.29 -3.95
C VAL A 131 -28.14 15.45 -4.19
N PRO A 132 -29.34 16.05 -4.30
CA PRO A 132 -30.59 15.29 -4.46
C PRO A 132 -30.74 14.66 -5.85
N CYS A 133 -30.13 15.24 -6.89
CA CYS A 133 -30.22 14.76 -8.27
C CYS A 133 -29.52 13.39 -8.46
N PRO A 134 -30.25 12.30 -8.75
CA PRO A 134 -29.67 10.96 -8.92
C PRO A 134 -28.71 10.86 -10.11
N GLU A 135 -29.01 11.54 -11.22
CA GLU A 135 -28.16 11.52 -12.41
C GLU A 135 -26.81 12.20 -12.16
N THR A 136 -26.78 13.27 -11.36
CA THR A 136 -25.53 13.91 -10.93
C THR A 136 -24.70 12.96 -10.09
N ARG A 137 -25.31 12.27 -9.11
CA ARG A 137 -24.62 11.28 -8.28
C ARG A 137 -24.09 10.11 -9.11
N ARG A 138 -24.89 9.59 -10.04
CA ARG A 138 -24.50 8.50 -10.95
C ARG A 138 -23.26 8.91 -11.76
N ARG A 139 -23.27 10.07 -12.40
CA ARG A 139 -22.11 10.56 -13.17
C ARG A 139 -20.84 10.67 -12.34
N VAL A 140 -20.94 11.20 -11.12
CA VAL A 140 -19.78 11.27 -10.21
C VAL A 140 -19.31 9.88 -9.85
N HIS A 141 -20.23 8.98 -9.46
CA HIS A 141 -19.88 7.61 -9.09
C HIS A 141 -19.21 6.85 -10.24
N GLU A 142 -19.78 6.89 -11.44
CA GLU A 142 -19.21 6.25 -12.64
C GLU A 142 -17.81 6.79 -12.95
N ALA A 143 -17.59 8.09 -12.79
CA ALA A 143 -16.25 8.66 -12.95
C ALA A 143 -15.28 8.12 -11.88
N GLN A 144 -15.70 7.95 -10.62
CA GLN A 144 -14.83 7.36 -9.58
C GLN A 144 -14.46 5.90 -9.86
N GLN A 145 -15.28 5.19 -10.64
CA GLN A 145 -15.05 3.80 -11.04
C GLN A 145 -14.28 3.69 -12.36
N ALA A 146 -13.84 4.81 -12.94
CA ALA A 146 -13.07 4.79 -14.17
C ALA A 146 -11.78 3.97 -13.98
N PRO A 147 -11.45 3.06 -14.91
CA PRO A 147 -10.32 2.16 -14.76
C PRO A 147 -9.00 2.93 -14.78
N ASP A 148 -8.15 2.64 -13.80
CA ASP A 148 -6.80 3.15 -13.75
C ASP A 148 -5.82 2.04 -14.17
N GLN A 149 -5.65 1.84 -15.47
CA GLN A 149 -4.81 0.75 -16.00
C GLN A 149 -3.36 0.82 -15.50
N GLN A 150 -2.79 2.00 -15.38
CA GLN A 150 -1.41 2.14 -14.90
C GLN A 150 -1.33 1.88 -13.41
N GLY A 151 -2.27 2.40 -12.60
CA GLY A 151 -2.31 2.12 -11.17
C GLY A 151 -2.55 0.64 -10.87
N GLU A 152 -3.38 -0.03 -11.66
CA GLU A 152 -3.57 -1.49 -11.60
C GLU A 152 -2.28 -2.25 -11.94
N GLN A 153 -1.56 -1.84 -12.98
CA GLN A 153 -0.27 -2.44 -13.35
C GLN A 153 0.80 -2.23 -12.26
N ASP A 154 0.88 -1.04 -11.69
CA ASP A 154 1.84 -0.73 -10.62
C ASP A 154 1.52 -1.55 -9.37
N MET A 155 0.24 -1.68 -9.02
CA MET A 155 -0.21 -2.50 -7.89
C MET A 155 0.09 -3.99 -8.10
N ALA A 156 -0.20 -4.51 -9.30
CA ALA A 156 0.15 -5.89 -9.65
C ALA A 156 1.66 -6.12 -9.59
N GLY A 157 2.46 -5.18 -10.10
CA GLY A 157 3.91 -5.19 -10.00
C GLY A 157 4.39 -5.22 -8.55
N LEU A 158 3.80 -4.40 -7.68
CA LEU A 158 4.13 -4.34 -6.26
C LEU A 158 3.82 -5.67 -5.55
N LEU A 159 2.66 -6.27 -5.85
CA LEU A 159 2.28 -7.59 -5.32
C LEU A 159 3.27 -8.69 -5.73
N CYS A 160 3.68 -8.72 -7.00
CA CYS A 160 4.67 -9.68 -7.48
C CYS A 160 6.03 -9.51 -6.78
N VAL A 161 6.51 -8.27 -6.63
CA VAL A 161 7.78 -7.97 -5.94
C VAL A 161 7.71 -8.43 -4.48
N ARG A 162 6.63 -8.08 -3.77
CA ARG A 162 6.41 -8.47 -2.37
C ARG A 162 6.33 -9.98 -2.19
N GLN A 163 5.64 -10.68 -3.09
CA GLN A 163 5.57 -12.13 -3.08
C GLN A 163 6.96 -12.76 -3.25
N ARG A 164 7.78 -12.23 -4.15
CA ARG A 164 9.15 -12.72 -4.35
C ARG A 164 10.05 -12.43 -3.15
N LEU A 165 9.95 -11.24 -2.54
CA LEU A 165 10.66 -10.90 -1.30
C LEU A 165 10.30 -11.85 -0.15
N ALA A 166 9.02 -12.20 -0.01
CA ALA A 166 8.57 -13.15 1.00
C ALA A 166 9.19 -14.55 0.78
N GLN A 167 9.22 -15.02 -0.46
CA GLN A 167 9.82 -16.31 -0.83
C GLN A 167 11.32 -16.37 -0.56
N LEU A 168 12.06 -15.30 -0.91
CA LEU A 168 13.49 -15.21 -0.59
C LEU A 168 13.74 -15.29 0.92
N ARG A 169 12.83 -14.75 1.73
CA ARG A 169 12.88 -14.82 3.20
C ARG A 169 12.33 -16.12 3.79
N GLY A 170 11.98 -17.10 2.96
CA GLY A 170 11.48 -18.42 3.40
C GLY A 170 9.99 -18.47 3.75
N TYR A 171 9.19 -17.48 3.35
CA TYR A 171 7.74 -17.48 3.57
C TYR A 171 6.99 -17.94 2.32
N GLU A 172 5.87 -18.62 2.51
CA GLU A 172 5.02 -19.10 1.41
C GLU A 172 4.41 -17.95 0.61
N SER A 173 3.95 -16.90 1.30
CA SER A 173 3.34 -15.74 0.68
C SER A 173 3.68 -14.43 1.39
N TRP A 174 3.46 -13.32 0.68
CA TRP A 174 3.53 -12.01 1.30
C TRP A 174 2.60 -11.89 2.52
N GLY A 175 1.42 -12.50 2.47
CA GLY A 175 0.48 -12.51 3.60
C GLY A 175 1.08 -13.14 4.85
N HIS A 176 1.77 -14.29 4.71
CA HIS A 176 2.49 -14.93 5.82
C HIS A 176 3.61 -14.05 6.36
N TYR A 177 4.41 -13.45 5.48
CA TYR A 177 5.48 -12.55 5.88
C TYR A 177 4.96 -11.29 6.60
N ALA A 178 3.88 -10.69 6.10
CA ALA A 178 3.30 -9.46 6.65
C ALA A 178 2.62 -9.68 8.01
N GLN A 179 2.03 -10.86 8.23
CA GLN A 179 1.31 -11.17 9.48
C GLN A 179 2.20 -11.73 10.59
N ARG A 180 3.46 -12.06 10.33
CA ARG A 180 4.36 -12.76 11.28
C ARG A 180 4.42 -12.14 12.69
N GLU A 181 4.37 -10.81 12.77
CA GLU A 181 4.46 -10.03 14.01
C GLU A 181 3.09 -9.50 14.47
N ALA A 182 2.05 -9.71 13.66
CA ALA A 182 0.70 -9.33 14.00
C ALA A 182 0.08 -10.31 15.01
N LEU A 183 -1.02 -9.89 15.65
CA LEU A 183 -1.73 -10.68 16.65
C LEU A 183 -2.17 -12.06 16.13
N PHE A 184 -2.68 -12.09 14.89
CA PHE A 184 -3.18 -13.32 14.27
C PHE A 184 -2.07 -14.22 13.73
N ARG A 185 -0.88 -13.70 13.45
CA ARG A 185 0.34 -14.43 13.02
C ARG A 185 0.27 -15.20 11.69
N SER A 186 -0.91 -15.41 11.11
CA SER A 186 -1.06 -16.06 9.80
C SER A 186 -2.29 -15.51 9.04
N PRO A 187 -2.28 -15.54 7.70
CA PRO A 187 -3.42 -15.11 6.90
C PRO A 187 -4.67 -15.98 7.13
N GLU A 188 -4.53 -17.28 7.38
CA GLU A 188 -5.68 -18.19 7.61
C GLU A 188 -6.49 -17.77 8.84
N ARG A 189 -5.83 -17.23 9.86
CA ARG A 189 -6.50 -16.73 11.06
C ARG A 189 -7.18 -15.38 10.83
N VAL A 190 -6.67 -14.57 9.92
CA VAL A 190 -7.34 -13.36 9.47
C VAL A 190 -8.59 -13.75 8.68
N ASP A 191 -8.49 -14.72 7.78
CA ASP A 191 -9.62 -15.22 6.97
C ASP A 191 -10.72 -15.87 7.83
N GLN A 192 -10.36 -16.56 8.92
CA GLN A 192 -11.34 -17.11 9.87
C GLN A 192 -12.06 -16.03 10.70
N PHE A 193 -11.46 -14.84 10.81
CA PHE A 193 -11.99 -13.75 11.62
C PHE A 193 -12.93 -12.82 10.83
N LEU A 194 -12.63 -12.55 9.56
CA LEU A 194 -13.39 -11.68 8.66
C LEU A 194 -14.71 -12.32 8.18
#